data_AF-A0A934GIY5-F1
#
_entry.id   AF-A0A934GIY5-F1
#
_cell.length_a   1.000
_cell.length_b   1.000
_cell.length_c   1.000
_cell.angle_alpha   90.00
_cell.angle_beta   90.00
_cell.angle_gamma   90.00
#
_symmetry.space_group_name_H-M   'P 1'
#
loop_
_entity.id
_entity.type
_entity.pdbx_description
1 polymer ?
#
loop_
_entity_poly.entity_id
_entity_poly.type
_entity_poly.pdbx_seq_one_letter_code
_entity_poly.pdbx_strand_id
1 'polypeptide(L)'
;MKTMITIKADSHIKKQAQDIAENMGLTLSALVNAFLHEVVNKKKVTFSVWPMIVKADQIQTDGYVYDENFLKKLAREAKTFIKTKNFRKLTSLRDLQ
;
A
#
# COMPACT_ATOMS: atom_id res chain seq x y z
N MET A 1 31.92 -5.76 8.04
CA MET A 1 31.34 -7.05 8.46
C MET A 1 29.98 -7.19 7.79
N LYS A 2 29.66 -8.35 7.19
CA LYS A 2 28.32 -8.61 6.64
C LYS A 2 27.46 -9.25 7.72
N THR A 3 26.22 -8.79 7.86
CA THR A 3 25.25 -9.34 8.82
C THR A 3 24.06 -9.94 8.08
N MET A 4 23.42 -10.93 8.70
CA MET A 4 22.22 -11.55 8.15
C MET A 4 20.97 -10.82 8.65
N ILE A 5 20.04 -10.53 7.74
CA ILE A 5 18.74 -9.94 8.07
C ILE A 5 17.66 -10.99 7.80
N THR A 6 16.85 -11.29 8.82
CA THR A 6 15.69 -12.18 8.71
C THR A 6 14.44 -11.40 9.08
N ILE A 7 13.49 -11.32 8.15
CA ILE A 7 12.23 -10.61 8.33
C ILE A 7 11.05 -11.52 8.01
N LYS A 8 9.98 -11.38 8.80
CA LYS A 8 8.67 -11.94 8.44
C LYS A 8 8.00 -10.97 7.49
N ALA A 9 7.58 -11.46 6.33
CA ALA A 9 6.84 -10.71 5.33
C ALA A 9 5.70 -11.57 4.81
N ASP A 10 4.64 -10.93 4.35
CA ASP A 10 3.58 -11.62 3.63
C ASP A 10 4.14 -12.35 2.40
N SER A 11 3.72 -13.60 2.20
CA SER A 11 4.28 -14.46 1.16
C SER A 11 3.96 -13.97 -0.25
N HIS A 12 2.78 -13.36 -0.44
CA HIS A 12 2.36 -12.80 -1.72
C HIS A 12 3.16 -11.53 -2.03
N ILE A 13 3.34 -10.64 -1.05
CA ILE A 13 4.16 -9.42 -1.20
C ILE A 13 5.61 -9.78 -1.50
N LYS A 14 6.19 -10.75 -0.79
CA LYS A 14 7.56 -11.22 -1.03
C LYS A 14 7.72 -11.70 -2.47
N LYS A 15 6.77 -12.49 -2.97
CA LYS A 15 6.81 -13.04 -4.33
C LYS A 15 6.71 -11.92 -5.38
N GLN A 16 5.76 -11.00 -5.22
CA GLN A 16 5.63 -9.86 -6.13
C GLN A 16 6.90 -9.00 -6.15
N ALA A 17 7.48 -8.70 -4.98
CA ALA A 17 8.71 -7.92 -4.89
C ALA A 17 9.90 -8.63 -5.55
N GLN A 18 9.96 -9.96 -5.45
CA GLN A 18 10.97 -10.77 -6.12
C GLN A 18 10.79 -10.72 -7.64
N ASP A 19 9.58 -10.94 -8.15
CA ASP A 19 9.30 -10.90 -9.59
C ASP A 19 9.65 -9.51 -10.18
N ILE A 20 9.31 -8.43 -9.46
CA ILE A 20 9.66 -7.06 -9.85
C ILE A 20 11.18 -6.86 -9.89
N ALA A 21 11.90 -7.33 -8.87
CA ALA A 21 13.36 -7.20 -8.82
C ALA A 21 14.02 -7.98 -9.97
N GLU A 22 13.57 -9.20 -10.23
CA GLU A 22 14.12 -10.07 -11.28
C GLU A 22 13.89 -9.46 -12.67
N ASN A 23 12.70 -8.88 -12.91
CA ASN A 23 12.42 -8.14 -14.14
C ASN A 23 13.33 -6.91 -14.33
N MET A 24 13.90 -6.38 -13.25
CA MET A 24 14.88 -5.30 -13.27
C MET A 24 16.34 -5.81 -13.31
N GLY A 25 16.57 -7.13 -13.41
CA GLY A 25 17.90 -7.72 -13.38
C GLY A 25 18.55 -7.74 -12.00
N LEU A 26 17.75 -7.63 -10.93
CA LEU A 26 18.20 -7.58 -9.54
C LEU A 26 17.66 -8.76 -8.75
N THR A 27 18.38 -9.14 -7.69
CA THR A 27 17.81 -10.04 -6.67
C THR A 27 17.04 -9.22 -5.64
N LEU A 28 16.05 -9.82 -4.98
CA LEU A 28 15.34 -9.18 -3.86
C LEU A 28 16.31 -8.70 -2.77
N SER A 29 17.37 -9.47 -2.50
CA SER A 29 18.38 -9.12 -1.49
C SER A 29 19.20 -7.89 -1.91
N ALA A 30 19.54 -7.78 -3.20
CA ALA A 30 20.22 -6.59 -3.73
C ALA A 30 19.33 -5.34 -3.63
N LEU A 31 18.03 -5.48 -3.94
CA LEU A 31 17.05 -4.40 -3.82
C LEU A 31 16.93 -3.91 -2.37
N VAL A 32 16.77 -4.84 -1.42
CA VAL A 32 16.67 -4.50 0.01
C VAL A 32 17.94 -3.82 0.52
N ASN A 33 19.11 -4.33 0.14
CA ASN A 33 20.39 -3.69 0.51
C ASN A 33 20.53 -2.28 -0.06
N ALA A 34 20.16 -2.07 -1.32
CA ALA A 34 20.17 -0.75 -1.94
C ALA A 34 19.24 0.23 -1.19
N PHE A 35 18.05 -0.23 -0.81
CA PHE A 35 17.11 0.57 -0.03
C PHE A 35 17.66 0.93 1.36
N LEU A 36 18.34 0.00 2.04
CA LEU A 36 19.01 0.29 3.32
C LEU A 36 20.09 1.37 3.16
N HIS A 37 20.88 1.33 2.08
CA HIS A 37 21.83 2.38 1.77
C HIS A 37 21.15 3.73 1.49
N GLU A 38 20.04 3.73 0.76
CA GLU A 38 19.25 4.93 0.51
C GLU A 38 18.73 5.56 1.80
N VAL A 39 18.18 4.74 2.72
CA VAL A 39 17.69 5.19 4.03
C VAL A 39 18.81 5.83 4.84
N VAL A 40 19.99 5.21 4.88
CA VAL A 40 21.16 5.76 5.59
C VAL A 40 21.62 7.08 4.97
N ASN A 41 21.67 7.15 3.63
CA ASN A 41 22.16 8.33 2.91
C ASN A 41 21.19 9.51 3.01
N LYS A 42 19.89 9.26 2.87
CA LYS A 42 18.85 10.30 2.87
C LYS A 42 18.32 10.63 4.26
N LYS A 43 18.58 9.77 5.26
CA LYS A 43 18.02 9.86 6.62
C LYS A 43 16.50 10.06 6.61
N LYS A 44 15.83 9.47 5.62
CA LYS A 44 14.40 9.62 5.38
C LYS A 44 13.83 8.30 4.89
N VAL A 45 12.62 7.98 5.35
CA VAL A 45 11.82 6.87 4.83
C VAL A 45 10.50 7.44 4.32
N THR A 46 10.07 7.00 3.15
CA THR A 46 8.78 7.37 2.57
C THR A 46 7.88 6.15 2.56
N PHE A 47 6.71 6.26 3.18
CA PHE A 47 5.69 5.22 3.15
C PHE A 47 4.49 5.73 2.37
N SER A 48 4.08 4.98 1.35
CA SER A 48 2.82 5.20 0.66
C SER A 48 1.83 4.17 1.18
N VAL A 49 1.04 4.54 2.19
CA VAL A 49 -0.03 3.67 2.72
C VAL A 49 -1.25 3.79 1.81
N TRP A 50 -1.52 2.77 1.00
CA TRP A 50 -2.69 2.70 0.12
C TRP A 50 -3.34 1.32 0.16
N PRO A 51 -4.64 1.18 0.47
CA PRO A 51 -5.43 1.87 1.48
C PRO A 51 -5.41 1.11 2.82
N MET A 52 -5.29 1.83 3.93
CA MET A 52 -5.65 1.30 5.26
C MET A 52 -7.18 1.16 5.33
N ILE A 53 -7.67 -0.07 5.55
CA ILE A 53 -8.93 -0.23 6.30
C ILE A 53 -8.59 0.18 7.73
N VAL A 54 -8.88 1.42 8.07
CA VAL A 54 -8.68 1.91 9.43
C VAL A 54 -9.83 1.37 10.28
N LYS A 55 -9.52 0.58 11.31
CA LYS A 55 -10.49 0.30 12.37
C LYS A 55 -10.81 1.63 13.05
N ALA A 56 -12.09 1.87 13.28
CA ALA A 56 -12.68 3.19 13.50
C ALA A 56 -12.24 3.91 14.80
N ASP A 57 -11.36 3.34 15.60
CA ASP A 57 -11.07 3.82 16.95
C ASP A 57 -9.78 4.64 17.08
N GLN A 58 -8.85 4.58 16.11
CA GLN A 58 -7.59 5.32 16.20
C GLN A 58 -7.16 5.86 14.82
N ILE A 59 -7.71 7.02 14.43
CA ILE A 59 -7.23 7.77 13.25
C ILE A 59 -6.83 9.17 13.68
N GLN A 60 -5.55 9.36 13.96
CA GLN A 60 -4.88 10.62 13.63
C GLN A 60 -4.12 10.38 12.33
N THR A 61 -4.66 10.91 11.24
CA THR A 61 -4.03 10.89 9.92
C THR A 61 -3.72 12.32 9.52
N ASP A 62 -2.45 12.62 9.38
CA ASP A 62 -1.95 13.91 8.92
C ASP A 62 -2.55 14.29 7.55
N GLY A 63 -3.29 15.39 7.54
CA GLY A 63 -3.31 16.32 6.40
C GLY A 63 -4.51 16.32 5.45
N TYR A 64 -5.44 15.35 5.50
CA TYR A 64 -6.65 15.40 4.66
C TYR A 64 -7.93 15.27 5.49
N VAL A 65 -8.69 16.37 5.55
CA VAL A 65 -10.03 16.42 6.14
C VAL A 65 -11.04 15.97 5.08
N TYR A 66 -11.48 14.72 5.14
CA TYR A 66 -12.62 14.27 4.35
C TYR A 66 -13.92 14.66 5.06
N ASP A 67 -14.77 15.45 4.39
CA ASP A 67 -16.07 15.85 4.92
C ASP A 67 -16.96 14.63 5.23
N GLU A 68 -17.76 14.73 6.29
CA GLU A 68 -18.59 13.63 6.79
C GLU A 68 -19.57 13.11 5.72
N ASN A 69 -20.00 13.97 4.80
CA ASN A 69 -20.88 13.57 3.71
C ASN A 69 -20.18 12.68 2.69
N PHE A 70 -18.88 12.90 2.44
CA PHE A 70 -18.08 12.05 1.56
C PHE A 70 -17.92 10.65 2.14
N LEU A 71 -17.62 10.55 3.44
CA LEU A 71 -17.49 9.27 4.13
C LEU A 71 -18.82 8.50 4.17
N LYS A 72 -19.95 9.21 4.40
CA LYS A 72 -21.30 8.62 4.34
C LYS A 72 -21.67 8.13 2.94
N LYS A 73 -21.28 8.87 1.89
CA LYS A 73 -21.51 8.48 0.49
C LYS A 73 -20.72 7.23 0.12
N LEU A 74 -19.43 7.20 0.43
CA LEU A 74 -18.55 6.05 0.18
C LEU A 74 -19.06 4.79 0.91
N ALA A 75 -19.50 4.94 2.16
CA ALA A 75 -20.05 3.83 2.93
C ALA A 75 -21.37 3.29 2.35
N ARG A 76 -22.23 4.16 1.80
CA ARG A 76 -23.48 3.74 1.12
C ARG A 76 -23.18 3.00 -0.18
N GLU A 77 -22.23 3.50 -0.97
CA GLU A 77 -21.84 2.87 -2.24
C GLU A 77 -21.21 1.48 -2.01
N ALA A 78 -20.31 1.37 -1.03
CA ALA A 78 -19.70 0.10 -0.64
C ALA A 78 -20.73 -0.92 -0.12
N LYS A 79 -21.69 -0.48 0.71
CA LYS A 79 -22.78 -1.36 1.18
C LYS A 79 -23.66 -1.87 0.04
N THR A 80 -23.96 -1.00 -0.93
CA THR A 80 -24.76 -1.35 -2.10
C THR A 80 -24.01 -2.34 -3.01
N PHE A 81 -22.69 -2.15 -3.15
CA PHE A 81 -21.79 -3.03 -3.88
C PHE A 81 -21.69 -4.44 -3.26
N ILE A 82 -21.51 -4.52 -1.94
CA ILE A 82 -21.47 -5.80 -1.21
C ILE A 82 -22.82 -6.53 -1.30
N LYS A 83 -23.93 -5.80 -1.19
CA LYS A 83 -25.28 -6.37 -1.28
C LYS A 83 -25.62 -6.92 -2.68
N THR A 84 -25.03 -6.36 -3.75
CA THR A 84 -25.33 -6.74 -5.13
C THR A 84 -24.39 -7.80 -5.71
N LYS A 85 -23.30 -8.18 -5.02
CA LYS A 85 -22.29 -9.19 -5.46
C LYS A 85 -21.80 -9.02 -6.91
N ASN A 86 -21.87 -7.81 -7.46
CA ASN A 86 -21.57 -7.57 -8.87
C ASN A 86 -20.22 -6.84 -8.99
N PHE A 87 -19.16 -7.62 -9.16
CA PHE A 87 -17.76 -7.15 -9.15
C PHE A 87 -17.34 -6.33 -10.37
N ARG A 88 -18.25 -6.00 -11.30
CA ARG A 88 -17.92 -5.33 -12.58
C ARG A 88 -18.13 -3.81 -12.59
N LYS A 89 -18.52 -3.18 -11.46
CA LYS A 89 -18.88 -1.76 -11.43
C LYS A 89 -18.11 -0.91 -10.42
N LEU A 90 -16.84 -1.23 -10.18
CA LEU A 90 -15.91 -0.20 -9.72
C LEU A 90 -15.46 0.55 -10.97
N THR A 91 -16.14 1.66 -11.29
CA THR A 91 -15.58 2.63 -12.24
C THR A 91 -14.17 2.95 -11.80
N SER A 92 -13.25 2.77 -12.73
CA SER A 92 -11.84 2.97 -12.48
C SER A 92 -11.62 4.40 -11.97
N LEU A 93 -10.75 4.58 -10.98
CA LEU A 93 -10.30 5.91 -10.54
C LEU A 93 -9.49 6.66 -11.63
N ARG A 94 -9.50 6.19 -12.88
CA ARG A 94 -8.90 6.86 -14.05
C ARG A 94 -9.91 7.70 -14.84
N ASP A 95 -11.21 7.54 -14.64
CA ASP A 95 -12.24 8.22 -15.45
C ASP A 95 -12.69 9.58 -14.87
N LEU A 96 -11.94 10.16 -13.93
CA LEU A 96 -12.22 11.46 -13.32
C LEU A 96 -10.96 12.36 -13.31
N GLN A 97 -10.27 12.42 -14.45
CA GLN A 97 -9.48 13.61 -14.81
C GLN A 97 -10.37 14.67 -15.43
#